data_AF-A0A8T0X811-F1
#
_entry.id   AF-A0A8T0X811-F1
#
_cell.length_a   1.000
_cell.length_b   1.000
_cell.length_c   1.000
_cell.angle_alpha   90.00
_cell.angle_beta   90.00
_cell.angle_gamma   90.00
#
_symmetry.space_group_name_H-M   'P 1'
#
loop_
_entity.id
_entity.type
_entity.pdbx_description
1 polymer ?
#
loop_
_entity_poly.entity_id
_entity_poly.type
_entity_poly.pdbx_seq_one_letter_code
_entity_poly.pdbx_strand_id
1 'polypeptide(L)'
;MAMEPALKVALGSGAFAIFWVLAVFPAVPFLPIGRTAGSLLGAMLMVVLGVMSADEAYAAVDLPILGLLFGTMVVSVYLERADMFRHLGRLLSWRSHGGRDLLVRTCAVSALASALFTNDTCCVVLTEFILKIARQNNLPPKPFLLALASSANIGSAATPIGNPQNLVIAVQSGISFGQFVFGILPATLVGSVVNAAILLCLYWGQLDGGMKPAAEEVVAVPTEVVEEEDVTSHRFSPATMSHLRSRSQPQSHSSDAAGEDYHANGNGKQQQALASNGLHQRRHTTLLPSESEGKVVDDQHSLSLQQSEQEQEEWQSRVWKTCVYVITGGMLVALLLGLNMSWSAITAALALIVLDFKDARPCLEKVSYPLLLFFCGMFITVDGFNKTGIPSAFWEFMEPYARIDTPTGTAILALVILLLSNVASNVPTGKPALLSALYHTHCICMSELSNDHDKNEMIMVAVLLLGARVAASAAAISPAAQTNAWLILAWTSTVAGNLSLLGSAANLIVCEQARRSQHYGYTLSFLGHLQFGFPATIIVTGIGLLLIRTY
;
A
#
# COMPACT_ATOMS: atom_id res chain seq x y z
N MET A 1 -6.38 -39.15 15.91
CA MET A 1 -6.11 -39.41 14.48
C MET A 1 -4.65 -39.87 14.37
N ALA A 2 -4.32 -40.91 13.60
CA ALA A 2 -2.94 -41.44 13.58
C ALA A 2 -2.00 -40.45 12.86
N MET A 3 -0.86 -40.12 13.47
CA MET A 3 0.19 -39.35 12.80
C MET A 3 0.69 -40.14 11.58
N GLU A 4 0.89 -39.46 10.45
CA GLU A 4 1.60 -40.02 9.29
C GLU A 4 2.98 -40.57 9.74
N PRO A 5 3.61 -41.47 8.96
CA PRO A 5 4.94 -41.98 9.27
C PRO A 5 5.89 -40.85 9.66
N ALA A 6 6.66 -41.04 10.75
CA ALA A 6 7.49 -39.98 11.34
C ALA A 6 8.42 -39.28 10.33
N LEU A 7 8.85 -40.01 9.29
CA LEU A 7 9.61 -39.46 8.18
C LEU A 7 8.82 -38.40 7.38
N LYS A 8 7.58 -38.68 6.99
CA LYS A 8 6.74 -37.71 6.27
C LYS A 8 6.42 -36.49 7.14
N VAL A 9 6.21 -36.69 8.44
CA VAL A 9 6.00 -35.59 9.39
C VAL A 9 7.23 -34.70 9.46
N ALA A 10 8.44 -35.29 9.58
CA ALA A 10 9.68 -34.54 9.62
C ALA A 10 9.94 -33.78 8.31
N LEU A 11 9.76 -34.44 7.16
CA LEU A 11 9.95 -33.84 5.84
C LEU A 11 8.94 -32.71 5.56
N GLY A 12 7.65 -32.93 5.88
CA GLY A 12 6.62 -31.92 5.73
C GLY A 12 6.84 -30.73 6.66
N SER A 13 7.25 -30.97 7.90
CA SER A 13 7.61 -29.89 8.83
C SER A 13 8.82 -29.10 8.34
N GLY A 14 9.83 -29.78 7.78
CA GLY A 14 11.01 -29.14 7.20
C GLY A 14 10.65 -28.27 6.00
N ALA A 15 9.83 -28.77 5.07
CA ALA A 15 9.34 -28.00 3.92
C ALA A 15 8.51 -26.79 4.35
N PHE A 16 7.62 -26.96 5.33
CA PHE A 16 6.82 -25.87 5.89
C PHE A 16 7.69 -24.83 6.60
N ALA A 17 8.72 -25.26 7.34
CA ALA A 17 9.66 -24.35 8.00
C ALA A 17 10.47 -23.54 6.98
N ILE A 18 10.91 -24.15 5.88
CA ILE A 18 11.59 -23.45 4.78
C ILE A 18 10.65 -22.41 4.16
N PHE A 19 9.42 -22.81 3.82
CA PHE A 19 8.40 -21.88 3.35
C PHE A 19 8.20 -20.71 4.31
N TRP A 20 7.99 -21.01 5.59
CA TRP A 20 7.74 -20.01 6.62
C TRP A 20 8.93 -19.06 6.74
N VAL A 21 10.16 -19.57 6.83
CA VAL A 21 11.38 -18.73 6.89
C VAL A 21 11.49 -17.83 5.66
N LEU A 22 11.25 -18.35 4.45
CA LEU A 22 11.38 -17.55 3.22
C LEU A 22 10.20 -16.57 3.01
N ALA A 23 9.03 -16.87 3.56
CA ALA A 23 7.88 -15.98 3.56
C ALA A 23 8.03 -14.85 4.59
N VAL A 24 8.61 -15.14 5.76
CA VAL A 24 8.93 -14.13 6.80
C VAL A 24 10.13 -13.28 6.41
N PHE A 25 11.15 -13.90 5.81
CA PHE A 25 12.45 -13.32 5.50
C PHE A 25 12.73 -13.38 4.00
N PRO A 26 12.26 -12.41 3.21
CA PRO A 26 12.40 -12.42 1.75
C PRO A 26 13.86 -12.37 1.28
N ALA A 27 14.75 -11.82 2.10
CA ALA A 27 16.17 -11.68 1.84
C ALA A 27 17.00 -12.45 2.87
N VAL A 28 17.04 -13.78 2.71
CA VAL A 28 18.04 -14.59 3.42
C VAL A 28 19.40 -14.36 2.73
N PRO A 29 20.49 -14.07 3.46
CA PRO A 29 21.77 -13.61 2.87
C PRO A 29 22.36 -14.51 1.77
N PHE A 30 22.01 -15.79 1.76
CA PHE A 30 22.50 -16.78 0.80
C PHE A 30 21.49 -17.12 -0.31
N LEU A 31 20.23 -16.63 -0.24
CA LEU A 31 19.17 -16.97 -1.20
C LEU A 31 18.13 -15.83 -1.33
N PRO A 32 18.41 -14.76 -2.09
CA PRO A 32 17.51 -13.61 -2.27
C PRO A 32 16.45 -13.89 -3.36
N ILE A 33 15.64 -14.93 -3.18
CA ILE A 33 14.64 -15.36 -4.18
C ILE A 33 13.26 -14.67 -3.98
N GLY A 34 13.05 -13.98 -2.86
CA GLY A 34 11.78 -13.35 -2.50
C GLY A 34 10.71 -14.35 -2.05
N ARG A 35 9.65 -13.84 -1.41
CA ARG A 35 8.57 -14.63 -0.80
C ARG A 35 7.84 -15.54 -1.78
N THR A 36 7.59 -15.06 -3.00
CA THR A 36 6.77 -15.77 -3.99
C THR A 36 7.51 -17.01 -4.43
N ALA A 37 8.81 -16.90 -4.67
CA ALA A 37 9.67 -18.04 -4.92
C ALA A 37 9.80 -18.93 -3.68
N GLY A 38 9.88 -18.36 -2.46
CA GLY A 38 9.88 -19.12 -1.21
C GLY A 38 8.61 -19.97 -1.00
N SER A 39 7.45 -19.41 -1.34
CA SER A 39 6.14 -20.07 -1.34
C SER A 39 6.07 -21.21 -2.35
N LEU A 40 6.50 -20.96 -3.58
CA LEU A 40 6.57 -22.00 -4.62
C LEU A 40 7.61 -23.08 -4.29
N LEU A 41 8.72 -22.71 -3.64
CA LEU A 41 9.74 -23.66 -3.17
C LEU A 41 9.17 -24.56 -2.08
N GLY A 42 8.45 -24.01 -1.10
CA GLY A 42 7.71 -24.78 -0.10
C GLY A 42 6.77 -25.79 -0.72
N ALA A 43 5.95 -25.35 -1.68
CA ALA A 43 5.03 -26.19 -2.41
C ALA A 43 5.76 -27.30 -3.19
N MET A 44 6.85 -26.95 -3.88
CA MET A 44 7.66 -27.92 -4.61
C MET A 44 8.26 -28.96 -3.68
N LEU A 45 8.79 -28.55 -2.52
CA LEU A 45 9.35 -29.47 -1.53
C LEU A 45 8.29 -30.41 -0.95
N MET A 46 7.06 -29.94 -0.72
CA MET A 46 5.97 -30.81 -0.27
C MET A 46 5.68 -31.96 -1.25
N VAL A 47 5.75 -31.68 -2.56
CA VAL A 47 5.54 -32.69 -3.61
C VAL A 47 6.77 -33.60 -3.77
N VAL A 48 7.97 -33.01 -3.91
CA VAL A 48 9.22 -33.75 -4.16
C VAL A 48 9.58 -34.67 -2.99
N LEU A 49 9.33 -34.25 -1.75
CA LEU A 49 9.56 -35.06 -0.56
C LEU A 49 8.47 -36.12 -0.31
N GLY A 50 7.46 -36.20 -1.17
CA GLY A 50 6.38 -37.20 -1.08
C GLY A 50 5.43 -36.98 0.11
N VAL A 51 5.35 -35.76 0.64
CA VAL A 51 4.38 -35.37 1.68
C VAL A 51 2.99 -35.31 1.07
N MET A 52 2.90 -34.87 -0.18
CA MET A 52 1.70 -34.88 -1.01
C MET A 52 2.03 -35.31 -2.44
N SER A 53 1.03 -35.80 -3.17
CA SER A 53 1.13 -36.04 -4.62
C SER A 53 0.91 -34.76 -5.43
N ALA A 54 1.30 -34.77 -6.71
CA ALA A 54 1.09 -33.63 -7.60
C ALA A 54 -0.42 -33.34 -7.82
N ASP A 55 -1.25 -34.36 -7.94
CA ASP A 55 -2.71 -34.20 -8.11
C ASP A 55 -3.35 -33.55 -6.87
N GLU A 56 -2.91 -33.96 -5.67
CA GLU A 56 -3.34 -33.33 -4.43
C GLU A 56 -2.86 -31.88 -4.33
N ALA A 57 -1.64 -31.59 -4.78
CA ALA A 57 -1.14 -30.22 -4.82
C ALA A 57 -1.98 -29.33 -5.73
N TYR A 58 -2.36 -29.80 -6.93
CA TYR A 58 -3.27 -29.06 -7.81
C TYR A 58 -4.66 -28.88 -7.19
N ALA A 59 -5.18 -29.90 -6.50
CA ALA A 59 -6.46 -29.83 -5.81
C ALA A 59 -6.45 -28.89 -4.59
N ALA A 60 -5.29 -28.67 -3.97
CA ALA A 60 -5.14 -27.75 -2.86
C ALA A 60 -5.24 -26.27 -3.27
N VAL A 61 -5.04 -25.95 -4.56
CA VAL A 61 -5.12 -24.57 -5.05
C VAL A 61 -6.57 -24.12 -5.20
N ASP A 62 -6.98 -23.14 -4.38
CA ASP A 62 -8.34 -22.59 -4.39
C ASP A 62 -8.53 -21.55 -5.53
N LEU A 63 -9.03 -22.04 -6.67
CA LEU A 63 -9.33 -21.19 -7.84
C LEU A 63 -10.39 -20.10 -7.55
N PRO A 64 -11.48 -20.37 -6.80
CA PRO A 64 -12.41 -19.32 -6.40
C PRO A 64 -11.74 -18.13 -5.69
N ILE A 65 -10.85 -18.39 -4.72
CA ILE A 65 -10.08 -17.34 -4.03
C ILE A 65 -9.20 -16.56 -4.99
N LEU A 66 -8.44 -17.24 -5.85
CA LEU A 66 -7.57 -16.59 -6.83
C LEU A 66 -8.36 -15.72 -7.83
N GLY A 67 -9.51 -16.23 -8.30
CA GLY A 67 -10.40 -15.51 -9.18
C GLY A 67 -11.01 -14.27 -8.54
N LEU A 68 -11.37 -14.36 -7.26
CA LEU A 68 -11.88 -13.24 -6.47
C LEU A 68 -10.80 -12.19 -6.23
N LEU A 69 -9.58 -12.60 -5.83
CA LEU A 69 -8.43 -11.72 -5.65
C LEU A 69 -8.08 -10.98 -6.94
N PHE A 70 -7.99 -11.70 -8.05
CA PHE A 70 -7.72 -11.10 -9.35
C PHE A 70 -8.80 -10.08 -9.75
N GLY A 71 -10.07 -10.47 -9.62
CA GLY A 71 -11.20 -9.61 -10.00
C GLY A 71 -11.24 -8.31 -9.19
N THR A 72 -11.05 -8.39 -7.87
CA THR A 72 -11.08 -7.20 -7.00
C THR A 72 -9.85 -6.30 -7.20
N MET A 73 -8.68 -6.85 -7.52
CA MET A 73 -7.49 -6.06 -7.88
C MET A 73 -7.73 -5.27 -9.17
N VAL A 74 -8.27 -5.91 -10.21
CA VAL A 74 -8.61 -5.22 -11.47
C VAL A 74 -9.62 -4.10 -11.22
N VAL A 75 -10.71 -4.40 -10.51
CA VAL A 75 -11.74 -3.39 -10.16
C VAL A 75 -11.15 -2.23 -9.38
N SER A 76 -10.26 -2.49 -8.42
CA SER A 76 -9.59 -1.45 -7.62
C SER A 76 -8.73 -0.53 -8.50
N VAL A 77 -7.98 -1.07 -9.47
CA VAL A 77 -7.17 -0.28 -10.41
C VAL A 77 -8.04 0.59 -11.32
N TYR A 78 -9.17 0.08 -11.80
CA TYR A 78 -10.11 0.89 -12.60
C TYR A 78 -10.75 2.02 -11.78
N LEU A 79 -11.09 1.77 -10.52
CA LEU A 79 -11.61 2.81 -9.61
C LEU A 79 -10.55 3.88 -9.28
N GLU A 80 -9.29 3.48 -9.15
CA GLU A 80 -8.16 4.40 -9.02
C GLU A 80 -8.08 5.34 -10.24
N ARG A 81 -8.14 4.77 -11.45
CA ARG A 81 -8.15 5.52 -12.73
C ARG A 81 -9.39 6.41 -12.88
N ALA A 82 -10.53 6.01 -12.30
CA ALA A 82 -11.76 6.78 -12.31
C ALA A 82 -11.75 7.99 -11.34
N ASP A 83 -10.59 8.33 -10.75
CA ASP A 83 -10.38 9.41 -9.79
C ASP A 83 -11.08 9.20 -8.43
N MET A 84 -11.43 7.96 -8.05
CA MET A 84 -12.14 7.72 -6.79
C MET A 84 -11.36 8.26 -5.58
N PHE A 85 -10.06 8.04 -5.52
CA PHE A 85 -9.22 8.57 -4.44
C PHE A 85 -9.14 10.09 -4.40
N ARG A 86 -9.30 10.77 -5.54
CA ARG A 86 -9.41 12.24 -5.59
C ARG A 86 -10.72 12.73 -4.97
N HIS A 87 -11.80 11.94 -5.08
CA HIS A 87 -13.05 12.21 -4.37
C HIS A 87 -12.90 12.00 -2.86
N LEU A 88 -12.20 10.94 -2.44
CA LEU A 88 -11.88 10.68 -1.03
C LEU A 88 -10.99 11.78 -0.42
N GLY A 89 -9.96 12.22 -1.14
CA GLY A 89 -9.11 13.34 -0.73
C GLY A 89 -9.88 14.66 -0.62
N ARG A 90 -10.82 14.92 -1.55
CA ARG A 90 -11.75 16.05 -1.44
C ARG A 90 -12.61 15.93 -0.19
N LEU A 91 -13.17 14.75 0.10
CA LEU A 91 -14.00 14.50 1.29
C LEU A 91 -13.25 14.74 2.60
N LEU A 92 -11.95 14.41 2.67
CA LEU A 92 -11.08 14.72 3.81
C LEU A 92 -10.93 16.23 4.05
N SER A 93 -10.70 16.98 2.98
CA SER A 93 -10.49 18.44 3.04
C SER A 93 -11.78 19.26 3.12
N TRP A 94 -12.90 18.72 2.61
CA TRP A 94 -14.14 19.46 2.43
C TRP A 94 -14.75 19.78 3.77
N ARG A 95 -14.80 21.07 4.12
CA ARG A 95 -15.43 21.59 5.34
C ARG A 95 -14.70 21.16 6.62
N SER A 96 -13.37 21.03 6.58
CA SER A 96 -12.55 20.77 7.78
C SER A 96 -12.56 21.98 8.71
N HIS A 97 -13.07 21.83 9.93
CA HIS A 97 -13.17 22.91 10.93
C HIS A 97 -12.02 22.90 11.97
N GLY A 98 -10.92 22.19 11.68
CA GLY A 98 -9.73 22.13 12.54
C GLY A 98 -9.11 20.73 12.64
N GLY A 99 -8.04 20.59 13.41
CA GLY A 99 -7.27 19.34 13.52
C GLY A 99 -8.08 18.17 14.09
N ARG A 100 -8.99 18.42 15.02
CA ARG A 100 -9.87 17.39 15.60
C ARG A 100 -10.84 16.81 14.59
N ASP A 101 -11.50 17.68 13.83
CA ASP A 101 -12.44 17.30 12.78
C ASP A 101 -11.71 16.54 11.66
N LEU A 102 -10.51 16.98 11.29
CA LEU A 102 -9.66 16.27 10.34
C LEU A 102 -9.28 14.86 10.84
N LEU A 103 -9.03 14.67 12.13
CA LEU A 103 -8.67 13.36 12.70
C LEU A 103 -9.84 12.38 12.62
N VAL A 104 -11.03 12.83 13.02
CA VAL A 104 -12.25 12.00 12.96
C VAL A 104 -12.58 11.63 11.51
N ARG A 105 -12.44 12.58 10.58
CA ARG A 105 -12.63 12.31 9.15
C ARG A 105 -11.58 11.38 8.60
N THR A 106 -10.33 11.52 9.03
CA THR A 106 -9.26 10.58 8.67
C THR A 106 -9.65 9.17 9.08
N CYS A 107 -10.15 8.98 10.31
CA CYS A 107 -10.63 7.67 10.76
C CYS A 107 -11.79 7.16 9.88
N ALA A 108 -12.82 7.98 9.67
CA ALA A 108 -14.03 7.58 8.95
C ALA A 108 -13.76 7.28 7.46
N VAL A 109 -13.04 8.15 6.77
CA VAL A 109 -12.70 7.99 5.35
C VAL A 109 -11.75 6.82 5.16
N SER A 110 -10.77 6.62 6.04
CA SER A 110 -9.83 5.49 5.95
C SER A 110 -10.54 4.16 6.18
N ALA A 111 -11.43 4.10 7.18
CA ALA A 111 -12.22 2.89 7.44
C ALA A 111 -13.15 2.56 6.26
N LEU A 112 -13.87 3.57 5.73
CA LEU A 112 -14.77 3.37 4.60
C LEU A 112 -14.01 2.99 3.32
N ALA A 113 -12.92 3.68 3.03
CA ALA A 113 -12.11 3.37 1.86
C ALA A 113 -11.54 1.94 1.97
N SER A 114 -10.95 1.58 3.10
CA SER A 114 -10.37 0.24 3.31
C SER A 114 -11.42 -0.88 3.36
N ALA A 115 -12.68 -0.57 3.63
CA ALA A 115 -13.78 -1.54 3.52
C ALA A 115 -14.20 -1.79 2.06
N LEU A 116 -14.04 -0.80 1.18
CA LEU A 116 -14.46 -0.87 -0.23
C LEU A 116 -13.33 -1.26 -1.18
N PHE A 117 -12.09 -0.92 -0.81
CA PHE A 117 -10.87 -1.18 -1.55
C PHE A 117 -9.93 -2.05 -0.73
N THR A 118 -8.88 -2.56 -1.35
CA THR A 118 -7.79 -3.21 -0.62
C THR A 118 -7.09 -2.22 0.32
N ASN A 119 -6.91 -2.60 1.58
CA ASN A 119 -6.24 -1.84 2.62
C ASN A 119 -4.92 -1.18 2.16
N ASP A 120 -4.06 -1.95 1.48
CA ASP A 120 -2.74 -1.51 1.04
C ASP A 120 -2.83 -0.30 0.09
N THR A 121 -3.72 -0.37 -0.91
CA THR A 121 -3.99 0.73 -1.85
C THR A 121 -4.51 1.98 -1.13
N CYS A 122 -5.40 1.82 -0.16
CA CYS A 122 -5.90 2.95 0.65
C CYS A 122 -4.78 3.64 1.42
N CYS A 123 -3.93 2.88 2.10
CA CYS A 123 -2.83 3.41 2.88
C CYS A 123 -1.80 4.15 2.02
N VAL A 124 -1.48 3.64 0.81
CA VAL A 124 -0.58 4.34 -0.12
C VAL A 124 -1.15 5.70 -0.50
N VAL A 125 -2.39 5.72 -0.99
CA VAL A 125 -2.95 6.92 -1.58
C VAL A 125 -3.35 7.95 -0.53
N LEU A 126 -3.98 7.53 0.57
CA LEU A 126 -4.47 8.46 1.58
C LEU A 126 -3.36 9.10 2.41
N THR A 127 -2.22 8.43 2.61
CA THR A 127 -1.07 8.99 3.34
C THR A 127 -0.63 10.32 2.73
N GLU A 128 -0.44 10.39 1.42
CA GLU A 128 -0.01 11.61 0.73
C GLU A 128 -1.02 12.76 0.87
N PHE A 129 -2.32 12.45 0.73
CA PHE A 129 -3.37 13.44 0.91
C PHE A 129 -3.42 13.97 2.34
N ILE A 130 -3.33 13.08 3.33
CA ILE A 130 -3.39 13.44 4.75
C ILE A 130 -2.19 14.30 5.15
N LEU A 131 -0.98 13.92 4.74
CA LEU A 131 0.24 14.68 5.02
C LEU A 131 0.23 16.07 4.37
N LYS A 132 -0.26 16.15 3.13
CA LYS A 132 -0.45 17.43 2.45
C LYS A 132 -1.41 18.34 3.21
N ILE A 133 -2.56 17.83 3.65
CA ILE A 133 -3.55 18.61 4.42
C ILE A 133 -2.99 18.98 5.80
N ALA A 134 -2.29 18.06 6.48
CA ALA A 134 -1.68 18.32 7.78
C ALA A 134 -0.64 19.44 7.70
N ARG A 135 0.22 19.45 6.68
CA ARG A 135 1.19 20.53 6.46
C ARG A 135 0.51 21.85 6.15
N GLN A 136 -0.51 21.87 5.29
CA GLN A 136 -1.26 23.10 4.96
C GLN A 136 -1.92 23.73 6.19
N ASN A 137 -2.30 22.92 7.18
CA ASN A 137 -2.95 23.38 8.41
C ASN A 137 -1.99 23.48 9.60
N ASN A 138 -0.67 23.31 9.40
CA ASN A 138 0.36 23.31 10.46
C ASN A 138 0.05 22.35 11.63
N LEU A 139 -0.46 21.15 11.30
CA LEU A 139 -0.81 20.11 12.27
C LEU A 139 0.30 19.04 12.36
N PRO A 140 0.48 18.40 13.53
CA PRO A 140 1.44 17.32 13.67
C PRO A 140 0.99 16.09 12.85
N PRO A 141 1.87 15.42 12.08
CA PRO A 141 1.48 14.30 11.21
C PRO A 141 1.16 13.01 11.99
N LYS A 142 1.83 12.79 13.14
CA LYS A 142 1.75 11.55 13.94
C LYS A 142 0.31 11.07 14.20
N PRO A 143 -0.63 11.89 14.73
CA PRO A 143 -1.97 11.43 15.05
C PRO A 143 -2.75 10.97 13.82
N PHE A 144 -2.55 11.63 12.67
CA PHE A 144 -3.27 11.30 11.44
C PHE A 144 -2.74 10.05 10.75
N LEU A 145 -1.43 9.79 10.83
CA LEU A 145 -0.83 8.55 10.34
C LEU A 145 -1.29 7.35 11.18
N LEU A 146 -1.33 7.50 12.51
CA LEU A 146 -1.89 6.47 13.40
C LEU A 146 -3.38 6.24 13.11
N ALA A 147 -4.15 7.32 12.91
CA ALA A 147 -5.56 7.24 12.53
C ALA A 147 -5.78 6.50 11.21
N LEU A 148 -5.00 6.84 10.17
CA LEU A 148 -5.07 6.17 8.88
C LEU A 148 -4.80 4.68 9.01
N ALA A 149 -3.66 4.32 9.60
CA ALA A 149 -3.25 2.93 9.70
C ALA A 149 -4.23 2.10 10.53
N SER A 150 -4.64 2.60 11.71
CA SER A 150 -5.51 1.83 12.59
C SER A 150 -6.94 1.73 12.10
N SER A 151 -7.49 2.81 11.53
CA SER A 151 -8.82 2.77 10.93
C SER A 151 -8.86 2.00 9.62
N ALA A 152 -7.79 1.97 8.82
CA ALA A 152 -7.75 1.15 7.62
C ALA A 152 -7.80 -0.34 7.96
N ASN A 153 -7.09 -0.79 9.00
CA ASN A 153 -7.21 -2.16 9.49
C ASN A 153 -8.62 -2.46 10.01
N ILE A 154 -9.19 -1.63 10.89
CA ILE A 154 -10.56 -1.82 11.41
C ILE A 154 -11.59 -1.84 10.26
N GLY A 155 -11.48 -0.91 9.31
CA GLY A 155 -12.36 -0.84 8.15
C GLY A 155 -12.27 -2.04 7.22
N SER A 156 -11.05 -2.51 6.94
CA SER A 156 -10.85 -3.71 6.09
C SER A 156 -11.46 -4.98 6.69
N ALA A 157 -11.69 -5.02 8.01
CA ALA A 157 -12.37 -6.12 8.68
C ALA A 157 -13.85 -6.26 8.25
N ALA A 158 -14.47 -5.17 7.80
CA ALA A 158 -15.89 -5.09 7.53
C ALA A 158 -16.35 -5.89 6.31
N THR A 159 -15.44 -6.14 5.35
CA THR A 159 -15.78 -6.83 4.10
C THR A 159 -14.73 -7.89 3.76
N PRO A 160 -15.13 -8.94 3.03
CA PRO A 160 -14.18 -9.89 2.45
C PRO A 160 -13.20 -9.27 1.46
N ILE A 161 -13.55 -8.13 0.83
CA ILE A 161 -12.70 -7.48 -0.19
C ILE A 161 -11.62 -6.61 0.45
N GLY A 162 -11.86 -6.07 1.65
CA GLY A 162 -10.98 -5.10 2.29
C GLY A 162 -9.55 -5.61 2.49
N ASN A 163 -9.38 -6.91 2.69
CA ASN A 163 -8.06 -7.54 2.73
C ASN A 163 -8.08 -9.01 2.25
N PRO A 164 -6.93 -9.56 1.80
CA PRO A 164 -6.86 -10.93 1.31
C PRO A 164 -7.16 -12.00 2.37
N GLN A 165 -6.87 -11.73 3.65
CA GLN A 165 -7.15 -12.68 4.76
C GLN A 165 -8.66 -12.91 4.96
N ASN A 166 -9.48 -11.86 4.92
CA ASN A 166 -10.93 -11.96 5.08
C ASN A 166 -11.57 -12.61 3.85
N LEU A 167 -10.98 -12.42 2.68
CA LEU A 167 -11.38 -13.11 1.47
C LEU A 167 -11.25 -14.63 1.63
N VAL A 168 -10.09 -15.11 2.10
CA VAL A 168 -9.86 -16.54 2.39
C VAL A 168 -10.87 -17.04 3.41
N ILE A 169 -11.08 -16.31 4.50
CA ILE A 169 -12.06 -16.69 5.55
C ILE A 169 -13.47 -16.79 4.96
N ALA A 170 -13.90 -15.82 4.16
CA ALA A 170 -15.24 -15.81 3.57
C ALA A 170 -15.45 -17.01 2.63
N VAL A 171 -14.46 -17.33 1.79
CA VAL A 171 -14.57 -18.47 0.86
C VAL A 171 -14.53 -19.80 1.60
N GLN A 172 -13.60 -19.99 2.56
CA GLN A 172 -13.48 -21.23 3.32
C GLN A 172 -14.66 -21.49 4.25
N SER A 173 -15.22 -20.43 4.83
CA SER A 173 -16.39 -20.54 5.70
C SER A 173 -17.69 -20.82 4.93
N GLY A 174 -17.73 -20.52 3.63
CA GLY A 174 -18.94 -20.58 2.81
C GLY A 174 -19.98 -19.53 3.20
N ILE A 175 -19.64 -18.57 4.08
CA ILE A 175 -20.54 -17.49 4.51
C ILE A 175 -20.78 -16.57 3.32
N SER A 176 -22.04 -16.21 3.06
CA SER A 176 -22.36 -15.25 2.00
C SER A 176 -21.78 -13.87 2.32
N PHE A 177 -21.42 -13.09 1.29
CA PHE A 177 -20.80 -11.78 1.48
C PHE A 177 -21.68 -10.86 2.36
N GLY A 178 -23.00 -10.85 2.14
CA GLY A 178 -23.94 -10.10 2.97
C GLY A 178 -23.92 -10.52 4.44
N GLN A 179 -23.95 -11.82 4.74
CA GLN A 179 -23.89 -12.32 6.12
C GLN A 179 -22.57 -11.95 6.80
N PHE A 180 -21.45 -12.04 6.09
CA PHE A 180 -20.15 -11.62 6.60
C PHE A 180 -20.16 -10.13 6.98
N VAL A 181 -20.62 -9.28 6.07
CA VAL A 181 -20.70 -7.83 6.28
C VAL A 181 -21.63 -7.51 7.44
N PHE A 182 -22.85 -8.03 7.46
CA PHE A 182 -23.81 -7.73 8.53
C PHE A 182 -23.37 -8.25 9.90
N GLY A 183 -22.64 -9.36 9.96
CA GLY A 183 -22.10 -9.91 11.21
C GLY A 183 -20.98 -9.06 11.83
N ILE A 184 -20.10 -8.50 11.00
CA ILE A 184 -18.94 -7.71 11.48
C ILE A 184 -19.22 -6.19 11.51
N LEU A 185 -20.21 -5.70 10.77
CA LEU A 185 -20.52 -4.27 10.67
C LEU A 185 -20.72 -3.59 12.04
N PRO A 186 -21.47 -4.16 13.02
CA PRO A 186 -21.60 -3.56 14.34
C PRO A 186 -20.24 -3.38 15.05
N ALA A 187 -19.38 -4.41 15.00
CA ALA A 187 -18.05 -4.37 15.56
C ALA A 187 -17.17 -3.32 14.88
N THR A 188 -17.25 -3.21 13.56
CA THR A 188 -16.50 -2.21 12.77
C THR A 188 -16.92 -0.79 13.13
N LEU A 189 -18.22 -0.50 13.19
CA LEU A 189 -18.73 0.84 13.48
C LEU A 189 -18.33 1.28 14.89
N VAL A 190 -18.59 0.44 15.89
CA VAL A 190 -18.23 0.74 17.28
C VAL A 190 -16.71 0.81 17.44
N GLY A 191 -15.97 -0.14 16.86
CA GLY A 191 -14.51 -0.17 16.89
C GLY A 191 -13.88 1.07 16.25
N SER A 192 -14.44 1.56 15.14
CA SER A 192 -13.97 2.79 14.47
C SER A 192 -14.22 4.03 15.33
N VAL A 193 -15.39 4.13 15.97
CA VAL A 193 -15.73 5.23 16.89
C VAL A 193 -14.81 5.20 18.12
N VAL A 194 -14.59 4.03 18.72
CA VAL A 194 -13.72 3.86 19.88
C VAL A 194 -12.27 4.20 19.51
N ASN A 195 -11.77 3.73 18.37
CA ASN A 195 -10.44 4.06 17.87
C ASN A 195 -10.26 5.57 17.69
N ALA A 196 -11.24 6.23 17.07
CA ALA A 196 -11.23 7.68 16.91
C ALA A 196 -11.27 8.42 18.27
N ALA A 197 -12.09 7.94 19.23
CA ALA A 197 -12.18 8.51 20.56
C ALA A 197 -10.86 8.37 21.34
N ILE A 198 -10.19 7.22 21.29
CA ILE A 198 -8.88 7.01 21.92
C ILE A 198 -7.86 7.97 21.33
N LEU A 199 -7.78 8.09 20.01
CA LEU A 199 -6.87 9.02 19.33
C LEU A 199 -7.16 10.47 19.69
N LEU A 200 -8.44 10.87 19.73
CA LEU A 200 -8.85 12.20 20.15
C LEU A 200 -8.43 12.48 21.59
N CYS A 201 -8.64 11.55 22.52
CA CYS A 201 -8.25 11.72 23.93
C CYS A 201 -6.73 11.85 24.09
N LEU A 202 -5.95 11.02 23.38
CA LEU A 202 -4.48 11.04 23.47
C LEU A 202 -3.86 12.31 22.87
N TYR A 203 -4.44 12.83 21.79
CA TYR A 203 -3.88 13.94 21.02
C TYR A 203 -4.70 15.24 21.13
N TRP A 204 -5.66 15.31 22.05
CA TRP A 204 -6.63 16.41 22.21
C TRP A 204 -5.98 17.79 22.25
N GLY A 205 -4.89 17.92 23.01
CA GLY A 205 -4.16 19.17 23.20
C GLY A 205 -3.22 19.52 22.04
N GLN A 206 -2.73 18.54 21.28
CA GLN A 206 -1.86 18.76 20.12
C GLN A 206 -2.64 19.19 18.87
N LEU A 207 -3.96 18.96 18.86
CA LEU A 207 -4.85 19.26 17.74
C LEU A 207 -5.51 20.65 17.84
N ASP A 208 -5.46 21.29 19.02
CA ASP A 208 -6.04 22.61 19.30
C ASP A 208 -5.04 23.76 19.18
N GLY A 209 -3.77 23.50 19.50
CA GLY A 209 -2.67 24.42 19.26
C GLY A 209 -1.93 24.01 18.02
N GLY A 210 -1.95 24.84 16.97
CA GLY A 210 -0.98 24.72 15.88
C GLY A 210 0.43 24.57 16.44
N MET A 211 1.26 23.78 15.75
CA MET A 211 2.57 23.31 16.20
C MET A 211 3.31 24.29 17.15
N LYS A 212 3.43 23.93 18.44
CA LYS A 212 4.58 24.43 19.21
C LYS A 212 5.79 23.69 18.65
N PRO A 213 6.87 24.40 18.22
CA PRO A 213 8.03 23.73 17.66
C PRO A 213 8.58 22.76 18.71
N ALA A 214 8.34 21.47 18.49
CA ALA A 214 9.03 20.43 19.22
C ALA A 214 10.46 20.45 18.71
N ALA A 215 11.38 20.86 19.57
CA ALA A 215 12.78 20.54 19.40
C ALA A 215 12.90 19.02 19.54
N GLU A 216 12.71 18.27 18.44
CA GLU A 216 13.32 16.96 18.16
C GLU A 216 12.80 16.40 16.82
N GLU A 217 13.78 16.14 15.94
CA GLU A 217 13.74 15.32 14.72
C GLU A 217 12.82 15.74 13.55
N VAL A 218 13.03 16.95 13.03
CA VAL A 218 12.94 17.16 11.57
C VAL A 218 14.32 16.82 11.00
N VAL A 219 14.53 15.55 10.63
CA VAL A 219 15.66 15.21 9.76
C VAL A 219 15.31 15.76 8.40
N ALA A 220 15.91 16.90 8.04
CA ALA A 220 15.97 17.34 6.67
C ALA A 220 16.55 16.18 5.86
N VAL A 221 15.75 15.63 4.94
CA VAL A 221 16.30 14.84 3.84
C VAL A 221 17.34 15.74 3.19
N PRO A 222 18.63 15.40 3.16
CA PRO A 222 19.55 16.15 2.34
C PRO A 222 19.03 15.98 0.92
N THR A 223 18.56 17.06 0.33
CA THR A 223 18.53 17.16 -1.12
C THR A 223 19.97 16.89 -1.52
N GLU A 224 20.25 15.71 -2.05
CA GLU A 224 21.39 15.57 -2.95
C GLU A 224 21.09 16.53 -4.09
N VAL A 225 21.57 17.76 -3.91
CA VAL A 225 21.90 18.63 -5.00
C VAL A 225 22.97 17.85 -5.73
N VAL A 226 22.56 17.12 -6.77
CA VAL A 226 23.45 16.81 -7.87
C VAL A 226 24.05 18.16 -8.23
N GLU A 227 25.34 18.33 -7.97
CA GLU A 227 26.10 19.44 -8.51
C GLU A 227 25.96 19.32 -10.03
N GLU A 228 25.02 20.06 -10.60
CA GLU A 228 25.12 20.46 -11.98
C GLU A 228 26.38 21.32 -12.05
N GLU A 229 27.42 20.79 -12.69
CA GLU A 229 28.52 21.59 -13.20
C GLU A 229 27.92 22.67 -14.11
N ASP A 230 27.70 23.85 -13.54
CA ASP A 230 27.21 25.01 -14.28
C ASP A 230 28.32 25.48 -15.24
N VAL A 231 28.15 25.05 -16.49
CA VAL A 231 28.86 25.54 -17.67
C VAL A 231 28.73 27.06 -17.71
N THR A 232 29.86 27.73 -17.53
CA THR A 232 30.00 29.18 -17.57
C THR A 232 29.62 29.76 -18.93
N SER A 233 28.38 30.23 -19.08
CA SER A 233 28.01 31.15 -20.16
C SER A 233 28.08 32.59 -19.65
N HIS A 234 29.17 33.28 -19.97
CA HIS A 234 29.32 34.71 -19.69
C HIS A 234 28.28 35.52 -20.47
N ARG A 235 27.36 36.16 -19.75
CA ARG A 235 26.50 37.23 -20.27
C ARG A 235 27.06 38.57 -19.84
N PHE A 236 27.57 39.32 -20.82
CA PHE A 236 28.04 40.70 -20.69
C PHE A 236 26.92 41.64 -20.22
N SER A 237 27.26 42.56 -19.31
CA SER A 237 26.60 43.86 -19.14
C SER A 237 27.64 44.92 -18.74
N PRO A 238 27.52 46.16 -19.22
CA PRO A 238 28.63 47.11 -19.38
C PRO A 238 28.95 47.88 -18.09
N ALA A 239 30.24 48.16 -17.89
CA ALA A 239 30.77 48.87 -16.73
C ALA A 239 30.52 50.39 -16.81
N THR A 240 29.92 50.94 -15.76
CA THR A 240 29.84 52.38 -15.48
C THR A 240 31.04 52.79 -14.64
N MET A 241 31.78 53.80 -15.09
CA MET A 241 32.91 54.41 -14.39
C MET A 241 32.47 55.33 -13.24
N SER A 242 33.13 55.23 -12.09
CA SER A 242 33.25 56.35 -11.13
C SER A 242 34.54 56.29 -10.30
N HIS A 243 35.50 57.10 -10.75
CA HIS A 243 36.49 57.91 -10.03
C HIS A 243 36.69 57.83 -8.49
N LEU A 244 37.99 57.93 -8.14
CA LEU A 244 38.67 58.73 -7.08
C LEU A 244 39.30 58.03 -5.84
N ARG A 245 40.65 58.04 -5.88
CA ARG A 245 41.65 58.43 -4.84
C ARG A 245 41.80 57.63 -3.54
N SER A 246 42.94 56.94 -3.39
CA SER A 246 44.10 57.29 -2.52
C SER A 246 45.12 56.12 -2.54
N ARG A 247 46.36 56.29 -3.03
CA ARG A 247 47.62 56.57 -2.28
C ARG A 247 47.82 55.57 -1.14
N SER A 248 48.79 54.65 -1.12
CA SER A 248 50.23 54.73 -1.43
C SER A 248 50.89 53.34 -1.42
N GLN A 249 51.67 53.01 -2.48
CA GLN A 249 53.10 52.58 -2.49
C GLN A 249 53.62 51.44 -1.56
N PRO A 250 54.77 50.80 -1.89
CA PRO A 250 54.99 49.79 -2.94
C PRO A 250 55.76 48.55 -2.40
N GLN A 251 55.98 47.52 -3.23
CA GLN A 251 57.22 46.70 -3.34
C GLN A 251 56.90 45.45 -4.18
N SER A 252 57.35 45.33 -5.43
CA SER A 252 58.71 45.13 -5.96
C SER A 252 59.03 43.66 -6.20
N HIS A 253 59.40 43.38 -7.46
CA HIS A 253 60.29 42.34 -8.01
C HIS A 253 59.65 41.63 -9.21
N SER A 254 59.95 42.06 -10.44
CA SER A 254 61.17 41.80 -11.25
C SER A 254 61.19 40.33 -11.70
N SER A 255 60.76 40.05 -12.93
CA SER A 255 61.52 40.15 -14.20
C SER A 255 62.07 38.77 -14.59
N ASP A 256 61.69 38.25 -15.75
CA ASP A 256 62.55 38.02 -16.94
C ASP A 256 62.34 36.54 -17.32
N ALA A 257 62.45 36.02 -18.53
CA ALA A 257 62.65 36.52 -19.89
C ALA A 257 62.54 35.27 -20.83
N ALA A 258 62.57 35.54 -22.15
CA ALA A 258 62.82 34.62 -23.27
C ALA A 258 61.69 33.62 -23.63
N GLY A 259 61.35 33.37 -24.89
CA GLY A 259 62.00 33.62 -26.17
C GLY A 259 61.86 32.36 -27.05
N GLU A 260 61.84 32.51 -28.38
CA GLU A 260 61.97 31.48 -29.46
C GLU A 260 60.70 30.98 -30.20
N ASP A 261 60.32 31.70 -31.26
CA ASP A 261 60.52 31.43 -32.71
C ASP A 261 60.31 30.06 -33.41
N TYR A 262 59.54 30.16 -34.52
CA TYR A 262 59.56 29.52 -35.87
C TYR A 262 59.42 28.00 -36.16
N HIS A 263 58.40 27.66 -36.98
CA HIS A 263 58.44 26.97 -38.32
C HIS A 263 57.02 26.38 -38.65
N ALA A 264 56.30 26.78 -39.69
CA ALA A 264 56.43 26.56 -41.15
C ALA A 264 55.62 25.35 -41.72
N ASN A 265 54.54 25.70 -42.43
CA ASN A 265 54.11 25.26 -43.78
C ASN A 265 53.71 23.79 -44.08
N GLY A 266 52.53 23.62 -44.67
CA GLY A 266 52.03 22.38 -45.29
C GLY A 266 50.74 22.60 -46.08
N ASN A 267 50.87 22.79 -47.40
CA ASN A 267 49.81 23.05 -48.38
C ASN A 267 49.15 21.75 -48.88
N GLY A 268 47.84 21.77 -49.21
CA GLY A 268 47.19 20.60 -49.80
C GLY A 268 45.71 20.70 -50.24
N LYS A 269 45.47 21.43 -51.33
CA LYS A 269 44.41 21.24 -52.37
C LYS A 269 42.94 21.63 -52.10
N GLN A 270 42.54 22.63 -52.89
CA GLN A 270 41.18 23.05 -53.30
C GLN A 270 40.58 22.14 -54.38
N GLN A 271 39.24 21.98 -54.32
CA GLN A 271 38.27 22.16 -55.43
C GLN A 271 36.87 22.03 -54.80
N GLN A 272 36.08 23.08 -54.55
CA GLN A 272 35.46 24.11 -55.41
C GLN A 272 34.29 23.58 -56.26
N ALA A 273 33.06 23.86 -55.82
CA ALA A 273 31.93 24.41 -56.59
C ALA A 273 30.73 24.60 -55.63
N LEU A 274 30.40 25.84 -55.24
CA LEU A 274 29.40 26.72 -55.87
C LEU A 274 27.95 26.21 -55.64
N ALA A 275 26.97 26.98 -55.19
CA ALA A 275 26.75 28.43 -55.17
C ALA A 275 25.67 28.71 -54.09
N SER A 276 25.92 29.57 -53.10
CA SER A 276 25.74 31.03 -53.07
C SER A 276 24.32 31.53 -52.76
N ASN A 277 24.24 32.22 -51.61
CA ASN A 277 23.63 33.53 -51.35
C ASN A 277 22.11 33.70 -51.53
N GLY A 278 21.41 34.42 -50.67
CA GLY A 278 21.83 35.29 -49.57
C GLY A 278 20.63 36.09 -49.04
N LEU A 279 20.82 36.67 -47.86
CA LEU A 279 19.91 37.55 -47.15
C LEU A 279 19.35 38.71 -48.01
N HIS A 280 18.10 39.10 -47.74
CA HIS A 280 17.64 40.50 -47.74
C HIS A 280 16.51 40.64 -46.71
N GLN A 281 16.74 41.31 -45.58
CA GLN A 281 16.55 42.74 -45.35
C GLN A 281 15.10 43.22 -45.59
N ARG A 282 14.31 43.27 -44.51
CA ARG A 282 12.91 43.71 -44.51
C ARG A 282 12.84 45.23 -44.29
N ARG A 283 12.49 45.96 -45.34
CA ARG A 283 12.05 47.36 -45.31
C ARG A 283 10.57 47.33 -45.69
N HIS A 284 9.67 47.73 -44.80
CA HIS A 284 8.27 47.95 -45.14
C HIS A 284 7.95 49.44 -45.07
N THR A 285 7.72 49.98 -46.25
CA THR A 285 7.03 51.24 -46.52
C THR A 285 5.54 51.06 -46.24
N THR A 286 4.92 52.10 -45.70
CA THR A 286 3.49 52.25 -45.42
C THR A 286 2.67 52.21 -46.71
N LEU A 287 1.76 51.25 -46.86
CA LEU A 287 0.64 51.29 -47.81
C LEU A 287 -0.61 50.65 -47.15
N LEU A 288 -1.76 51.21 -47.53
CA LEU A 288 -3.11 51.16 -46.95
C LEU A 288 -3.72 49.74 -46.76
N PRO A 289 -4.76 49.59 -45.91
CA PRO A 289 -5.38 48.30 -45.64
C PRO A 289 -6.40 47.92 -46.71
N SER A 290 -6.25 46.73 -47.28
CA SER A 290 -7.33 46.03 -48.00
C SER A 290 -7.35 44.56 -47.58
N GLU A 291 -8.53 44.13 -47.11
CA GLU A 291 -8.99 42.75 -46.93
C GLU A 291 -8.37 41.93 -45.79
N SER A 292 -8.99 42.08 -44.61
CA SER A 292 -8.82 41.23 -43.43
C SER A 292 -10.12 40.50 -43.06
N GLU A 293 -10.78 39.85 -44.00
CA GLU A 293 -11.99 39.04 -43.71
C GLU A 293 -11.74 37.52 -43.77
N GLY A 294 -10.65 37.05 -44.39
CA GLY A 294 -10.37 35.61 -44.51
C GLY A 294 -9.59 34.97 -43.35
N LYS A 295 -8.87 35.75 -42.53
CA LYS A 295 -7.92 35.22 -41.53
C LYS A 295 -8.48 35.13 -40.11
N VAL A 296 -9.48 35.96 -39.78
CA VAL A 296 -10.15 35.94 -38.46
C VAL A 296 -11.17 34.80 -38.37
N VAL A 297 -11.73 34.37 -39.51
CA VAL A 297 -12.69 33.26 -39.59
C VAL A 297 -12.00 31.90 -39.37
N ASP A 298 -10.77 31.73 -39.85
CA ASP A 298 -9.99 30.48 -39.71
C ASP A 298 -9.51 30.26 -38.26
N ASP A 299 -9.13 31.33 -37.55
CA ASP A 299 -8.74 31.27 -36.13
C ASP A 299 -9.95 31.03 -35.20
N GLN A 300 -11.13 31.60 -35.50
CA GLN A 300 -12.36 31.31 -34.75
C GLN A 300 -12.89 29.89 -35.02
N HIS A 301 -12.79 29.41 -36.26
CA HIS A 301 -13.23 28.06 -36.62
C HIS A 301 -12.31 27.00 -35.99
N SER A 302 -11.00 27.19 -36.01
CA SER A 302 -10.03 26.30 -35.33
C SER A 302 -10.18 26.31 -33.80
N LEU A 303 -10.45 27.46 -33.18
CA LEU A 303 -10.77 27.54 -31.75
C LEU A 303 -12.09 26.83 -31.39
N SER A 304 -13.12 26.94 -32.24
CA SER A 304 -14.40 26.25 -32.03
C SER A 304 -14.28 24.73 -32.22
N LEU A 305 -13.44 24.28 -33.17
CA LEU A 305 -13.14 22.86 -33.35
C LEU A 305 -12.34 22.32 -32.17
N GLN A 306 -11.31 23.03 -31.70
CA GLN A 306 -10.54 22.67 -30.50
C GLN A 306 -11.40 22.64 -29.23
N GLN A 307 -12.33 23.58 -29.07
CA GLN A 307 -13.30 23.55 -27.97
C GLN A 307 -14.25 22.34 -28.08
N SER A 308 -14.76 22.04 -29.28
CA SER A 308 -15.63 20.87 -29.49
C SER A 308 -14.90 19.54 -29.27
N GLU A 309 -13.61 19.45 -29.66
CA GLU A 309 -12.76 18.28 -29.42
C GLU A 309 -12.47 18.13 -27.91
N GLN A 310 -12.14 19.21 -27.19
CA GLN A 310 -11.97 19.18 -25.74
C GLN A 310 -13.26 18.80 -24.98
N GLU A 311 -14.40 19.38 -25.35
CA GLU A 311 -15.70 19.04 -24.73
C GLU A 311 -16.06 17.57 -24.97
N GLN A 312 -15.76 17.04 -26.16
CA GLN A 312 -16.01 15.66 -26.52
C GLN A 312 -15.08 14.69 -25.77
N GLU A 313 -13.81 15.03 -25.58
CA GLU A 313 -12.88 14.27 -24.73
C GLU A 313 -13.31 14.27 -23.25
N GLU A 314 -13.77 15.41 -22.72
CA GLU A 314 -14.29 15.49 -21.36
C GLU A 314 -15.57 14.66 -21.18
N TRP A 315 -16.49 14.71 -22.14
CA TRP A 315 -17.72 13.91 -22.12
C TRP A 315 -17.41 12.42 -22.13
N GLN A 316 -16.52 11.98 -23.02
CA GLN A 316 -16.09 10.58 -23.09
C GLN A 316 -15.44 10.13 -21.77
N SER A 317 -14.59 10.97 -21.16
CA SER A 317 -13.99 10.68 -19.85
C SER A 317 -15.04 10.56 -18.75
N ARG A 318 -16.05 11.43 -18.72
CA ARG A 318 -17.13 11.39 -17.72
C ARG A 318 -17.97 10.12 -17.88
N VAL A 319 -18.39 9.80 -19.10
CA VAL A 319 -19.17 8.59 -19.40
C VAL A 319 -18.39 7.34 -18.97
N TRP A 320 -17.10 7.26 -19.32
CA TRP A 320 -16.24 6.14 -18.92
C TRP A 320 -16.16 6.01 -17.39
N LYS A 321 -15.92 7.10 -16.66
CA LYS A 321 -15.90 7.10 -15.19
C LYS A 321 -17.23 6.63 -14.61
N THR A 322 -18.35 7.12 -15.12
CA THR A 322 -19.69 6.68 -14.69
C THR A 322 -19.90 5.19 -14.94
N CYS A 323 -19.49 4.67 -16.10
CA CYS A 323 -19.56 3.23 -16.39
C CYS A 323 -18.74 2.39 -15.40
N VAL A 324 -17.52 2.83 -15.05
CA VAL A 324 -16.69 2.15 -14.04
C VAL A 324 -17.41 2.07 -12.69
N TYR A 325 -18.01 3.17 -12.24
CA TYR A 325 -18.77 3.22 -10.99
C TYR A 325 -20.03 2.36 -11.03
N VAL A 326 -20.75 2.32 -12.15
CA VAL A 326 -21.94 1.48 -12.33
C VAL A 326 -21.58 0.00 -12.31
N ILE A 327 -20.52 -0.42 -13.01
CA ILE A 327 -20.08 -1.82 -13.02
C ILE A 327 -19.62 -2.26 -11.63
N THR A 328 -18.82 -1.42 -10.96
CA THR A 328 -18.40 -1.68 -9.57
C THR A 328 -19.59 -1.74 -8.62
N GLY A 329 -20.53 -0.80 -8.73
CA GLY A 329 -21.74 -0.79 -7.91
C GLY A 329 -22.59 -2.04 -8.15
N GLY A 330 -22.74 -2.46 -9.41
CA GLY A 330 -23.41 -3.70 -9.78
C GLY A 330 -22.73 -4.94 -9.18
N MET A 331 -21.39 -4.98 -9.18
CA MET A 331 -20.62 -6.03 -8.49
C MET A 331 -20.93 -6.07 -6.99
N LEU A 332 -20.89 -4.92 -6.30
CA LEU A 332 -21.17 -4.86 -4.86
C LEU A 332 -22.61 -5.30 -4.53
N VAL A 333 -23.59 -4.90 -5.35
CA VAL A 333 -24.97 -5.36 -5.20
C VAL A 333 -25.08 -6.87 -5.42
N ALA A 334 -24.45 -7.41 -6.46
CA ALA A 334 -24.40 -8.85 -6.72
C ALA A 334 -23.85 -9.64 -5.52
N LEU A 335 -22.77 -9.14 -4.91
CA LEU A 335 -22.18 -9.73 -3.71
C LEU A 335 -23.14 -9.67 -2.51
N LEU A 336 -23.79 -8.54 -2.27
CA LEU A 336 -24.77 -8.38 -1.18
C LEU A 336 -26.00 -9.27 -1.37
N LEU A 337 -26.40 -9.57 -2.61
CA LEU A 337 -27.46 -10.52 -2.93
C LEU A 337 -27.07 -11.99 -2.74
N GLY A 338 -25.83 -12.27 -2.33
CA GLY A 338 -25.34 -13.62 -2.07
C GLY A 338 -24.97 -14.38 -3.34
N LEU A 339 -24.74 -13.70 -4.47
CA LEU A 339 -24.17 -14.34 -5.65
C LEU A 339 -22.74 -14.81 -5.36
N ASN A 340 -22.26 -15.77 -6.16
CA ASN A 340 -20.92 -16.31 -5.99
C ASN A 340 -19.88 -15.18 -6.07
N MET A 341 -19.04 -15.08 -5.02
CA MET A 341 -18.13 -13.95 -4.88
C MET A 341 -17.13 -13.87 -6.04
N SER A 342 -16.52 -15.01 -6.37
CA SER A 342 -15.50 -15.13 -7.41
C SER A 342 -16.06 -14.77 -8.78
N TRP A 343 -17.18 -15.38 -9.19
CA TRP A 343 -17.81 -15.08 -10.48
C TRP A 343 -18.27 -13.63 -10.60
N SER A 344 -18.79 -13.05 -9.52
CA SER A 344 -19.21 -11.64 -9.50
C SER A 344 -18.02 -10.71 -9.75
N ALA A 345 -16.89 -10.95 -9.08
CA ALA A 345 -15.68 -10.15 -9.24
C ALA A 345 -15.03 -10.33 -10.61
N ILE A 346 -14.93 -11.56 -11.12
CA ILE A 346 -14.38 -11.84 -12.46
C ILE A 346 -15.25 -11.19 -13.54
N THR A 347 -16.57 -11.27 -13.42
CA THR A 347 -17.49 -10.67 -14.40
C THR A 347 -17.35 -9.16 -14.43
N ALA A 348 -17.23 -8.51 -13.26
CA ALA A 348 -16.99 -7.08 -13.17
C ALA A 348 -15.64 -6.69 -13.78
N ALA A 349 -14.57 -7.43 -13.46
CA ALA A 349 -13.24 -7.21 -14.02
C ALA A 349 -13.24 -7.36 -15.55
N LEU A 350 -13.87 -8.41 -16.08
CA LEU A 350 -14.01 -8.61 -17.52
C LEU A 350 -14.81 -7.49 -18.18
N ALA A 351 -15.93 -7.06 -17.57
CA ALA A 351 -16.73 -5.95 -18.09
C ALA A 351 -15.95 -4.63 -18.13
N LEU A 352 -15.09 -4.36 -17.13
CA LEU A 352 -14.21 -3.19 -17.11
C LEU A 352 -13.10 -3.27 -18.15
N ILE A 353 -12.49 -4.45 -18.34
CA ILE A 353 -11.48 -4.69 -19.38
C ILE A 353 -12.10 -4.49 -20.78
N VAL A 354 -13.31 -5.01 -20.98
CA VAL A 354 -14.07 -4.82 -22.22
C VAL A 354 -14.39 -3.34 -22.42
N LEU A 355 -14.82 -2.61 -21.38
CA LEU A 355 -15.09 -1.17 -21.47
C LEU A 355 -13.88 -0.37 -22.00
N ASP A 356 -12.66 -0.80 -21.67
CA ASP A 356 -11.40 -0.15 -22.05
C ASP A 356 -10.83 -0.62 -23.41
N PHE A 357 -11.70 -1.06 -24.35
CA PHE A 357 -11.45 -1.66 -25.69
C PHE A 357 -10.20 -1.21 -26.50
N LYS A 358 -9.52 -0.13 -26.12
CA LYS A 358 -8.28 0.38 -26.70
C LYS A 358 -7.01 -0.18 -26.05
N ASP A 359 -6.91 -0.20 -24.71
CA ASP A 359 -5.69 -0.67 -24.03
C ASP A 359 -5.88 -1.02 -22.53
N ALA A 360 -6.18 -2.28 -22.24
CA ALA A 360 -6.26 -2.78 -20.87
C ALA A 360 -4.89 -3.09 -20.23
N ARG A 361 -3.78 -3.08 -20.99
CA ARG A 361 -2.45 -3.49 -20.49
C ARG A 361 -2.01 -2.65 -19.30
N PRO A 362 -2.14 -1.31 -19.31
CA PRO A 362 -1.71 -0.49 -18.19
C PRO A 362 -2.52 -0.80 -16.90
N CYS A 363 -3.72 -1.37 -17.03
CA CYS A 363 -4.50 -1.82 -15.87
C CYS A 363 -4.00 -3.18 -15.37
N LEU A 364 -3.76 -4.12 -16.28
CA LEU A 364 -3.31 -5.46 -15.95
C LEU A 364 -1.88 -5.46 -15.37
N GLU A 365 -1.01 -4.58 -15.84
CA GLU A 365 0.36 -4.42 -15.31
C GLU A 365 0.39 -3.95 -13.84
N LYS A 366 -0.67 -3.28 -13.37
CA LYS A 366 -0.81 -2.87 -11.97
C LYS A 366 -1.33 -4.00 -11.05
N VAL A 367 -1.78 -5.12 -11.60
CA VAL A 367 -2.26 -6.26 -10.80
C VAL A 367 -1.06 -6.98 -10.18
N SER A 368 -1.19 -7.35 -8.91
CA SER A 368 -0.14 -8.07 -8.19
C SER A 368 -0.16 -9.57 -8.53
N TYR A 369 0.41 -9.96 -9.66
CA TYR A 369 0.62 -11.37 -10.01
C TYR A 369 1.51 -12.14 -9.01
N PRO A 370 2.56 -11.54 -8.42
CA PRO A 370 3.36 -12.21 -7.40
C PRO A 370 2.55 -12.65 -6.17
N LEU A 371 1.51 -11.88 -5.81
CA LEU A 371 0.57 -12.21 -4.74
C LEU A 371 -0.24 -13.46 -5.12
N LEU A 372 -0.83 -13.52 -6.31
CA LEU A 372 -1.57 -14.71 -6.78
C LEU A 372 -0.70 -15.97 -6.78
N LEU A 373 0.55 -15.87 -7.26
CA LEU A 373 1.49 -17.00 -7.25
C LEU A 373 1.91 -17.39 -5.84
N PHE A 374 2.08 -16.42 -4.94
CA PHE A 374 2.36 -16.69 -3.53
C PHE A 374 1.21 -17.50 -2.91
N PHE A 375 -0.05 -17.12 -3.18
CA PHE A 375 -1.23 -17.83 -2.70
C PHE A 375 -1.28 -19.28 -3.16
N CYS A 376 -0.97 -19.54 -4.43
CA CYS A 376 -0.87 -20.91 -4.96
C CYS A 376 0.13 -21.75 -4.14
N GLY A 377 1.36 -21.26 -3.96
CA GLY A 377 2.38 -21.98 -3.21
C GLY A 377 2.02 -22.16 -1.73
N MET A 378 1.36 -21.16 -1.14
CA MET A 378 0.96 -21.20 0.27
C MET A 378 -0.17 -22.20 0.48
N PHE A 379 -1.19 -22.25 -0.37
CA PHE A 379 -2.28 -23.23 -0.24
C PHE A 379 -1.75 -24.66 -0.30
N ILE A 380 -0.88 -24.95 -1.26
CA ILE A 380 -0.21 -26.24 -1.37
C ILE A 380 0.58 -26.54 -0.08
N THR A 381 1.41 -25.60 0.35
CA THR A 381 2.28 -25.80 1.53
C THR A 381 1.48 -25.99 2.82
N VAL A 382 0.41 -25.21 3.01
CA VAL A 382 -0.46 -25.31 4.18
C VAL A 382 -1.27 -26.60 4.17
N ASP A 383 -1.81 -27.03 3.02
CA ASP A 383 -2.48 -28.33 2.90
C ASP A 383 -1.53 -29.50 3.22
N GLY A 384 -0.31 -29.45 2.70
CA GLY A 384 0.74 -30.42 2.99
C GLY A 384 1.08 -30.49 4.47
N PHE A 385 1.23 -29.33 5.10
CA PHE A 385 1.49 -29.28 6.53
C PHE A 385 0.29 -29.78 7.35
N ASN A 386 -0.95 -29.52 6.92
CA ASN A 386 -2.15 -30.08 7.55
C ASN A 386 -2.14 -31.61 7.54
N LYS A 387 -1.65 -32.25 6.48
CA LYS A 387 -1.53 -33.72 6.39
C LYS A 387 -0.52 -34.32 7.37
N THR A 388 0.43 -33.54 7.88
CA THR A 388 1.38 -34.02 8.91
C THR A 388 0.72 -34.31 10.26
N GLY A 389 -0.48 -33.77 10.51
CA GLY A 389 -1.21 -33.89 11.77
C GLY A 389 -0.73 -32.96 12.89
N ILE A 390 0.39 -32.22 12.72
CA ILE A 390 0.89 -31.27 13.73
C ILE A 390 -0.13 -30.18 14.06
N PRO A 391 -0.76 -29.49 13.08
CA PRO A 391 -1.77 -28.48 13.39
C PRO A 391 -2.97 -29.06 14.14
N SER A 392 -3.33 -30.33 13.86
CA SER A 392 -4.40 -31.03 14.57
C SER A 392 -4.00 -31.33 16.02
N ALA A 393 -2.79 -31.81 16.27
CA ALA A 393 -2.29 -32.04 17.63
C ALA A 393 -2.21 -30.74 18.45
N PHE A 394 -1.78 -29.63 17.84
CA PHE A 394 -1.80 -28.32 18.47
C PHE A 394 -3.21 -27.87 18.84
N TRP A 395 -4.17 -28.06 17.93
CA TRP A 395 -5.57 -27.73 18.21
C TRP A 395 -6.18 -28.61 19.31
N GLU A 396 -5.96 -29.92 19.30
CA GLU A 396 -6.44 -30.83 20.34
C GLU A 396 -5.91 -30.44 21.74
N PHE A 397 -4.69 -29.91 21.80
CA PHE A 397 -4.12 -29.36 23.04
C PHE A 397 -4.80 -28.05 23.48
N MET A 398 -5.19 -27.18 22.53
CA MET A 398 -5.77 -25.88 22.83
C MET A 398 -7.29 -25.86 22.99
N GLU A 399 -7.99 -26.77 22.33
CA GLU A 399 -9.45 -26.88 22.30
C GLU A 399 -10.10 -26.87 23.69
N PRO A 400 -9.59 -27.57 24.73
CA PRO A 400 -10.18 -27.52 26.07
C PRO A 400 -10.23 -26.11 26.68
N TYR A 401 -9.30 -25.24 26.29
CA TYR A 401 -9.16 -23.88 26.81
C TYR A 401 -9.80 -22.82 25.90
N ALA A 402 -9.90 -23.11 24.60
CA ALA A 402 -10.29 -22.14 23.56
C ALA A 402 -11.73 -22.36 23.03
N ARG A 403 -12.61 -23.01 23.80
CA ARG A 403 -13.99 -23.26 23.38
C ARG A 403 -14.80 -21.97 23.22
N ILE A 404 -15.54 -21.87 22.12
CA ILE A 404 -16.30 -20.65 21.75
C ILE A 404 -17.62 -20.51 22.53
N ASP A 405 -18.10 -21.57 23.17
CA ASP A 405 -19.28 -21.55 24.04
C ASP A 405 -19.14 -20.58 25.22
N THR A 406 -17.92 -20.44 25.76
CA THR A 406 -17.63 -19.58 26.90
C THR A 406 -17.01 -18.24 26.50
N PRO A 407 -17.30 -17.14 27.24
CA PRO A 407 -16.62 -15.86 27.02
C PRO A 407 -15.11 -15.99 27.22
N THR A 408 -14.70 -16.79 28.21
CA THR A 408 -13.29 -17.05 28.52
C THR A 408 -12.58 -17.77 27.39
N GLY A 409 -13.16 -18.83 26.83
CA GLY A 409 -12.54 -19.56 25.73
C GLY A 409 -12.47 -18.74 24.44
N THR A 410 -13.48 -17.90 24.17
CA THR A 410 -13.43 -16.91 23.08
C THR A 410 -12.29 -15.89 23.28
N ALA A 411 -12.10 -15.41 24.52
CA ALA A 411 -11.01 -14.49 24.83
C ALA A 411 -9.63 -15.15 24.71
N ILE A 412 -9.48 -16.41 25.13
CA ILE A 412 -8.25 -17.19 24.97
C ILE A 412 -7.96 -17.41 23.48
N LEU A 413 -8.95 -17.80 22.69
CA LEU A 413 -8.82 -17.95 21.24
C LEU A 413 -8.36 -16.63 20.60
N ALA A 414 -8.99 -15.52 20.96
CA ALA A 414 -8.62 -14.22 20.43
C ALA A 414 -7.20 -13.80 20.85
N LEU A 415 -6.79 -14.11 22.08
CA LEU A 415 -5.42 -13.87 22.54
C LEU A 415 -4.40 -14.71 21.74
N VAL A 416 -4.69 -15.99 21.50
CA VAL A 416 -3.85 -16.87 20.69
C VAL A 416 -3.74 -16.34 19.26
N ILE A 417 -4.86 -15.94 18.63
CA ILE A 417 -4.85 -15.35 17.29
C ILE A 417 -4.05 -14.05 17.27
N LEU A 418 -4.25 -13.17 18.25
CA LEU A 418 -3.56 -11.89 18.34
C LEU A 418 -2.03 -12.09 18.49
N LEU A 419 -1.63 -13.03 19.35
CA LEU A 419 -0.23 -13.40 19.54
C LEU A 419 0.36 -14.04 18.29
N LEU A 420 -0.32 -15.02 17.67
CA LEU A 420 0.16 -15.65 16.45
C LEU A 420 0.27 -14.65 15.30
N SER A 421 -0.69 -13.75 15.14
CA SER A 421 -0.69 -12.73 14.09
C SER A 421 0.49 -11.76 14.25
N ASN A 422 0.80 -11.36 15.48
CA ASN A 422 1.92 -10.46 15.75
C ASN A 422 3.26 -11.18 15.81
N VAL A 423 3.34 -12.39 16.35
CA VAL A 423 4.59 -13.18 16.37
C VAL A 423 4.98 -13.59 14.96
N ALA A 424 4.04 -14.07 14.15
CA ALA A 424 4.28 -14.41 12.75
C ALA A 424 4.74 -13.17 11.95
N SER A 425 4.18 -12.00 12.24
CA SER A 425 4.53 -10.74 11.56
C SER A 425 5.76 -10.01 12.15
N ASN A 426 6.21 -10.38 13.36
CA ASN A 426 7.30 -9.73 14.11
C ASN A 426 8.49 -10.64 14.41
N VAL A 427 8.64 -11.76 13.70
CA VAL A 427 9.81 -12.62 13.88
C VAL A 427 11.05 -11.77 13.59
N PRO A 428 12.01 -11.67 14.52
CA PRO A 428 13.17 -10.84 14.32
C PRO A 428 13.91 -11.31 13.07
N THR A 429 13.97 -10.46 12.06
CA THR A 429 14.97 -10.57 11.00
C THR A 429 16.30 -10.75 11.71
N GLY A 430 16.98 -11.86 11.45
CA GLY A 430 18.20 -12.31 12.12
C GLY A 430 19.43 -11.41 11.92
N LYS A 431 19.25 -10.09 11.98
CA LYS A 431 20.29 -9.12 12.25
C LYS A 431 20.24 -8.84 13.77
N PRO A 432 21.37 -8.72 14.48
CA PRO A 432 21.43 -8.07 15.80
C PRO A 432 20.90 -6.62 15.80
N ALA A 433 20.37 -6.14 14.67
CA ALA A 433 19.62 -4.91 14.48
C ALA A 433 18.32 -4.82 15.31
N LEU A 434 17.66 -5.91 15.70
CA LEU A 434 16.48 -5.77 16.58
C LEU A 434 16.89 -5.40 18.02
N LEU A 435 18.03 -5.91 18.49
CA LEU A 435 18.65 -5.46 19.75
C LEU A 435 19.34 -4.10 19.60
N SER A 436 19.96 -3.79 18.45
CA SER A 436 20.56 -2.46 18.23
C SER A 436 19.52 -1.37 17.94
N ALA A 437 18.35 -1.70 17.39
CA ALA A 437 17.20 -0.78 17.22
C ALA A 437 16.48 -0.51 18.55
N LEU A 438 16.66 -1.37 19.56
CA LEU A 438 16.26 -1.11 20.94
C LEU A 438 17.31 -0.28 21.70
N TYR A 439 18.57 -0.20 21.24
CA TYR A 439 19.69 0.40 21.97
C TYR A 439 20.35 1.64 21.31
N HIS A 440 20.16 1.89 20.01
CA HIS A 440 20.74 3.03 19.31
C HIS A 440 19.69 3.80 18.51
N THR A 441 19.46 5.02 19.00
CA THR A 441 18.93 6.16 18.27
C THR A 441 19.74 6.35 16.98
N HIS A 442 19.03 6.65 15.90
CA HIS A 442 19.52 6.97 14.55
C HIS A 442 19.89 5.80 13.62
N CYS A 443 19.07 5.70 12.57
CA CYS A 443 19.48 5.30 11.22
C CYS A 443 19.98 3.86 11.02
N ILE A 444 19.05 2.91 10.90
CA ILE A 444 19.29 1.72 10.08
C ILE A 444 18.17 1.58 9.05
N CYS A 445 18.57 1.48 7.78
CA CYS A 445 17.79 1.29 6.56
C CYS A 445 16.49 0.49 6.74
N MET A 446 15.37 1.18 6.95
CA MET A 446 14.02 0.66 6.71
C MET A 446 13.70 0.52 5.21
N SER A 447 14.57 1.01 4.32
CA SER A 447 14.42 0.88 2.86
C SER A 447 14.51 -0.58 2.38
N GLU A 448 15.21 -1.47 3.10
CA GLU A 448 15.24 -2.92 2.81
C GLU A 448 14.03 -3.68 3.37
N LEU A 449 13.25 -3.07 4.27
CA LEU A 449 12.01 -3.65 4.85
C LEU A 449 10.73 -3.11 4.17
N SER A 450 10.90 -2.26 3.16
CA SER A 450 9.85 -1.39 2.60
C SER A 450 9.29 -1.85 1.26
N ASN A 451 9.95 -2.74 0.55
CA ASN A 451 9.21 -3.64 -0.33
C ASN A 451 8.61 -4.64 0.63
N ASP A 452 7.28 -4.65 0.79
CA ASP A 452 6.54 -5.88 1.03
C ASP A 452 5.06 -5.63 1.35
N HIS A 453 4.21 -6.03 0.41
CA HIS A 453 2.77 -6.33 0.56
C HIS A 453 2.57 -7.61 1.43
N ASP A 454 3.46 -7.90 2.39
CA ASP A 454 3.77 -9.30 2.76
C ASP A 454 3.35 -9.75 4.14
N LYS A 455 3.07 -8.83 5.05
CA LYS A 455 2.71 -9.20 6.42
C LYS A 455 1.31 -9.81 6.53
N ASN A 456 0.40 -9.39 5.68
CA ASN A 456 -0.97 -9.90 5.64
C ASN A 456 -1.01 -11.40 5.25
N GLU A 457 0.00 -11.88 4.51
CA GLU A 457 0.07 -13.27 4.05
C GLU A 457 0.45 -14.28 5.15
N MET A 458 1.21 -13.83 6.15
CA MET A 458 1.59 -14.69 7.27
C MET A 458 0.47 -14.88 8.28
N ILE A 459 -0.31 -13.83 8.53
CA ILE A 459 -1.53 -13.92 9.33
C ILE A 459 -2.48 -14.94 8.70
N MET A 460 -2.54 -14.94 7.37
CA MET A 460 -3.34 -15.89 6.61
C MET A 460 -2.90 -17.35 6.75
N VAL A 461 -1.60 -17.65 6.94
CA VAL A 461 -1.16 -19.01 7.28
C VAL A 461 -1.77 -19.47 8.60
N ALA A 462 -1.78 -18.60 9.63
CA ALA A 462 -2.41 -18.92 10.91
C ALA A 462 -3.92 -19.14 10.76
N VAL A 463 -4.59 -18.32 9.96
CA VAL A 463 -6.01 -18.47 9.61
C VAL A 463 -6.28 -19.80 8.91
N LEU A 464 -5.47 -20.18 7.91
CA LEU A 464 -5.63 -21.43 7.16
C LEU A 464 -5.36 -22.67 8.03
N LEU A 465 -4.45 -22.57 9.00
CA LEU A 465 -4.14 -23.66 9.93
C LEU A 465 -5.17 -23.82 11.04
N LEU A 466 -5.70 -22.73 11.57
CA LEU A 466 -6.61 -22.76 12.73
C LEU A 466 -8.08 -22.70 12.34
N GLY A 467 -8.44 -21.97 11.29
CA GLY A 467 -9.82 -21.60 10.97
C GLY A 467 -10.76 -22.79 10.82
N ALA A 468 -10.40 -23.78 10.01
CA ALA A 468 -11.22 -24.99 9.83
C ALA A 468 -11.45 -25.76 11.15
N ARG A 469 -10.45 -25.75 12.06
CA ARG A 469 -10.51 -26.48 13.33
C ARG A 469 -11.34 -25.74 14.36
N VAL A 470 -11.12 -24.43 14.47
CA VAL A 470 -11.95 -23.52 15.27
C VAL A 470 -13.42 -23.63 14.84
N ALA A 471 -13.67 -23.60 13.53
CA ALA A 471 -15.00 -23.73 12.96
C ALA A 471 -15.62 -25.11 13.21
N ALA A 472 -14.85 -26.19 13.10
CA ALA A 472 -15.34 -27.54 13.39
C ALA A 472 -15.74 -27.71 14.86
N SER A 473 -14.93 -27.19 15.78
CA SER A 473 -15.25 -27.21 17.23
C SER A 473 -16.51 -26.37 17.53
N ALA A 474 -16.66 -25.23 16.87
CA ALA A 474 -17.86 -24.39 16.99
C ALA A 474 -19.11 -25.02 16.35
N ALA A 475 -18.97 -25.71 15.23
CA ALA A 475 -20.06 -26.41 14.54
C ALA A 475 -20.66 -27.54 15.39
N ALA A 476 -19.88 -28.13 16.29
CA ALA A 476 -20.38 -29.10 17.27
C ALA A 476 -21.37 -28.48 18.28
N ILE A 477 -21.36 -27.15 18.44
CA ILE A 477 -22.30 -26.41 19.30
C ILE A 477 -23.54 -26.03 18.49
N SER A 478 -23.36 -25.25 17.42
CA SER A 478 -24.45 -24.85 16.51
C SER A 478 -23.93 -24.26 15.19
N PRO A 479 -24.76 -24.21 14.13
CA PRO A 479 -24.41 -23.52 12.88
C PRO A 479 -24.13 -22.01 13.08
N ALA A 480 -24.82 -21.36 14.03
CA ALA A 480 -24.57 -19.96 14.36
C ALA A 480 -23.21 -19.77 15.05
N ALA A 481 -22.82 -20.69 15.94
CA ALA A 481 -21.51 -20.66 16.57
C ALA A 481 -20.38 -20.83 15.55
N GLN A 482 -20.57 -21.67 14.52
CA GLN A 482 -19.64 -21.82 13.42
C GLN A 482 -19.46 -20.50 12.64
N THR A 483 -20.55 -19.82 12.31
CA THR A 483 -20.49 -18.50 11.67
C THR A 483 -19.73 -17.50 12.54
N ASN A 484 -20.09 -17.40 13.83
CA ASN A 484 -19.45 -16.47 14.76
C ASN A 484 -17.97 -16.77 14.94
N ALA A 485 -17.56 -18.03 14.91
CA ALA A 485 -16.16 -18.44 14.97
C ALA A 485 -15.33 -17.85 13.81
N TRP A 486 -15.86 -17.93 12.58
CA TRP A 486 -15.23 -17.36 11.40
C TRP A 486 -15.18 -15.83 11.44
N LEU A 487 -16.26 -15.20 11.90
CA LEU A 487 -16.32 -13.74 12.05
C LEU A 487 -15.36 -13.24 13.13
N ILE A 488 -15.24 -13.96 14.26
CA ILE A 488 -14.25 -13.69 15.31
C ILE A 488 -12.84 -13.82 14.74
N LEU A 489 -12.55 -14.88 13.98
CA LEU A 489 -11.26 -15.08 13.36
C LEU A 489 -10.91 -13.92 12.40
N ALA A 490 -11.84 -13.51 11.54
CA ALA A 490 -11.66 -12.38 10.62
C ALA A 490 -11.42 -11.06 11.35
N TRP A 491 -12.23 -10.76 12.36
CA TRP A 491 -12.11 -9.56 13.17
C TRP A 491 -10.79 -9.52 13.93
N THR A 492 -10.48 -10.56 14.71
CA THR A 492 -9.30 -10.58 15.57
C THR A 492 -8.01 -10.58 14.76
N SER A 493 -7.91 -11.38 13.69
CA SER A 493 -6.70 -11.40 12.84
C SER A 493 -6.44 -10.05 12.17
N THR A 494 -7.50 -9.37 11.70
CA THR A 494 -7.38 -8.06 11.07
C THR A 494 -7.02 -6.95 12.08
N VAL A 495 -7.75 -6.87 13.19
CA VAL A 495 -7.56 -5.81 14.19
C VAL A 495 -6.26 -6.00 14.99
N ALA A 496 -5.81 -7.25 15.18
CA ALA A 496 -4.53 -7.55 15.82
C ALA A 496 -3.33 -6.87 15.12
N GLY A 497 -3.47 -6.56 13.83
CA GLY A 497 -2.47 -5.82 13.06
C GLY A 497 -2.16 -4.43 13.59
N ASN A 498 -3.06 -3.84 14.41
CA ASN A 498 -2.85 -2.53 15.04
C ASN A 498 -1.95 -2.56 16.27
N LEU A 499 -1.69 -3.75 16.84
CA LEU A 499 -0.99 -3.89 18.12
C LEU A 499 0.40 -3.28 18.08
N SER A 500 1.13 -3.51 16.99
CA SER A 500 2.51 -3.05 16.80
C SER A 500 2.71 -2.47 15.40
N LEU A 501 3.73 -1.63 15.22
CA LEU A 501 4.05 -1.04 13.91
C LEU A 501 4.32 -2.13 12.86
N LEU A 502 4.87 -3.26 13.31
CA LEU A 502 5.20 -4.40 12.49
C LEU A 502 4.03 -5.40 12.33
N GLY A 503 2.90 -5.18 13.00
CA GLY A 503 1.79 -6.14 13.06
C GLY A 503 0.93 -6.23 11.79
N SER A 504 1.02 -5.27 10.87
CA SER A 504 0.29 -5.29 9.59
C SER A 504 1.05 -4.60 8.47
N ALA A 505 0.74 -4.95 7.22
CA ALA A 505 1.29 -4.27 6.05
C ALA A 505 0.83 -2.80 5.99
N ALA A 506 -0.43 -2.52 6.34
CA ALA A 506 -0.97 -1.17 6.40
C ALA A 506 -0.13 -0.21 7.25
N ASN A 507 0.28 -0.63 8.45
CA ASN A 507 1.12 0.19 9.33
C ASN A 507 2.47 0.53 8.69
N LEU A 508 3.11 -0.45 8.03
CA LEU A 508 4.39 -0.26 7.35
C LEU A 508 4.26 0.61 6.10
N ILE A 509 3.20 0.40 5.31
CA ILE A 509 2.91 1.20 4.12
C ILE A 509 2.74 2.66 4.54
N VAL A 510 1.92 2.94 5.56
CA VAL A 510 1.75 4.31 6.05
C VAL A 510 3.07 4.90 6.52
N CYS A 511 3.87 4.14 7.27
CA CYS A 511 5.18 4.60 7.75
C CYS A 511 6.13 4.93 6.60
N GLU A 512 6.24 4.06 5.60
CA GLU A 512 7.15 4.25 4.48
C GLU A 512 6.70 5.37 3.54
N GLN A 513 5.40 5.44 3.24
CA GLN A 513 4.84 6.51 2.43
C GLN A 513 5.00 7.85 3.15
N ALA A 514 4.82 7.88 4.47
CA ALA A 514 5.08 9.09 5.24
C ALA A 514 6.54 9.52 5.22
N ARG A 515 7.48 8.57 5.22
CA ARG A 515 8.91 8.85 5.12
C ARG A 515 9.29 9.37 3.73
N ARG A 516 8.70 8.82 2.67
CA ARG A 516 8.97 9.19 1.26
C ARG A 516 8.19 10.42 0.80
N SER A 517 7.18 10.85 1.54
CA SER A 517 6.32 11.95 1.12
C SER A 517 7.14 13.22 0.87
N GLN A 518 7.04 13.71 -0.37
CA GLN A 518 7.66 14.96 -0.80
C GLN A 518 7.06 16.18 -0.08
N HIS A 519 5.84 16.02 0.46
CA HIS A 519 5.11 17.11 1.07
C HIS A 519 5.39 17.24 2.56
N TYR A 520 5.48 16.17 3.34
CA TYR A 520 5.71 16.32 4.78
C TYR A 520 6.29 15.04 5.38
N GLY A 521 7.57 14.79 5.05
CA GLY A 521 8.32 13.62 5.50
C GLY A 521 8.25 13.44 7.03
N TYR A 522 7.79 12.28 7.47
CA TYR A 522 7.71 11.95 8.89
C TYR A 522 8.06 10.48 9.16
N THR A 523 8.89 10.24 10.16
CA THR A 523 9.28 8.89 10.59
C THR A 523 8.48 8.49 11.82
N LEU A 524 7.59 7.51 11.68
CA LEU A 524 6.83 6.96 12.80
C LEU A 524 7.69 5.93 13.56
N SER A 525 7.98 6.22 14.83
CA SER A 525 8.76 5.29 15.66
C SER A 525 7.92 4.08 16.13
N PHE A 526 8.58 2.93 16.27
CA PHE A 526 7.94 1.71 16.76
C PHE A 526 7.27 1.92 18.14
N LEU A 527 7.99 2.54 19.07
CA LEU A 527 7.48 2.81 20.41
C LEU A 527 6.34 3.83 20.39
N GLY A 528 6.43 4.83 19.50
CA GLY A 528 5.37 5.83 19.30
C GLY A 528 4.08 5.22 18.76
N HIS A 529 4.17 4.19 17.91
CA HIS A 529 3.02 3.39 17.50
C HIS A 529 2.51 2.51 18.64
N LEU A 530 3.40 1.76 19.30
CA LEU A 530 3.04 0.79 20.35
C LEU A 530 2.29 1.42 21.53
N GLN A 531 2.67 2.63 21.94
CA GLN A 531 2.00 3.40 23.01
C GLN A 531 0.50 3.58 22.77
N PHE A 532 0.09 3.72 21.50
CA PHE A 532 -1.31 3.80 21.09
C PHE A 532 -1.87 2.43 20.71
N GLY A 533 -1.12 1.70 19.88
CA GLY A 533 -1.53 0.43 19.26
C GLY A 533 -1.85 -0.64 20.30
N PHE A 534 -1.05 -0.78 21.35
CA PHE A 534 -1.28 -1.77 22.40
C PHE A 534 -2.63 -1.59 23.12
N PRO A 535 -2.90 -0.45 23.79
CA PRO A 535 -4.18 -0.27 24.48
C PRO A 535 -5.37 -0.20 23.52
N ALA A 536 -5.23 0.45 22.36
CA ALA A 536 -6.33 0.56 21.39
C ALA A 536 -6.74 -0.81 20.83
N THR A 537 -5.77 -1.66 20.47
CA THR A 537 -6.05 -2.98 19.89
C THR A 537 -6.75 -3.89 20.89
N ILE A 538 -6.33 -3.90 22.15
CA ILE A 538 -6.98 -4.71 23.20
C ILE A 538 -8.44 -4.27 23.39
N ILE A 539 -8.69 -2.97 23.50
CA ILE A 539 -10.04 -2.43 23.71
C ILE A 539 -10.93 -2.71 22.50
N VAL A 540 -10.48 -2.38 21.28
CA VAL A 540 -11.26 -2.56 20.06
C VAL A 540 -11.52 -4.05 19.78
N THR A 541 -10.51 -4.91 20.00
CA THR A 541 -10.69 -6.36 19.87
C THR A 541 -11.74 -6.86 20.85
N GLY A 542 -11.62 -6.51 22.13
CA GLY A 542 -12.56 -6.95 23.17
C GLY A 542 -14.00 -6.53 22.90
N ILE A 543 -14.22 -5.28 22.49
CA ILE A 543 -15.56 -4.78 22.12
C ILE A 543 -16.12 -5.53 20.91
N GLY A 544 -15.31 -5.73 19.87
CA GLY A 544 -15.77 -6.45 18.69
C GLY A 544 -16.08 -7.92 18.96
N LEU A 545 -15.32 -8.59 19.84
CA LEU A 545 -15.63 -9.96 20.28
C LEU A 545 -17.00 -10.04 20.96
N LEU A 546 -17.32 -9.08 21.83
CA LEU A 546 -18.62 -9.04 22.50
C LEU A 546 -19.76 -8.87 21.49
N LEU A 547 -19.60 -7.96 20.51
CA LEU A 547 -20.63 -7.67 19.51
C LEU A 547 -20.83 -8.83 18.53
N ILE A 548 -19.74 -9.44 18.05
CA ILE A 548 -19.82 -10.58 17.11
C ILE A 548 -20.39 -11.81 17.80
N ARG A 549 -20.12 -12.02 19.09
CA ARG A 549 -20.69 -13.16 19.84
C ARG A 549 -22.20 -13.03 20.04
N THR A 550 -22.75 -11.82 19.99
CA THR A 550 -24.19 -11.55 20.11
C THR A 550 -24.95 -11.55 18.78
N TYR A 551 -24.23 -11.64 17.65
CA TYR A 551 -24.81 -11.86 16.32
C TYR A 551 -25.32 -13.30 16.21
#